data_AF-A0A1U7ZVQ0-F1
#
_entry.id   AF-A0A1U7ZVQ0-F1
#
_cell.length_a   1.000
_cell.length_b   1.000
_cell.length_c   1.000
_cell.angle_alpha   90.00
_cell.angle_beta   90.00
_cell.angle_gamma   90.00
#
_symmetry.space_group_name_H-M   'P 1'
#
loop_
_entity.id
_entity.type
_entity.pdbx_description
1 polymer ?
#
loop_
_entity_poly.entity_id
_entity_poly.type
_entity_poly.pdbx_seq_one_letter_code
_entity_poly.pdbx_strand_id
1 'polypeptide(L)'
;MGTKAEELGVEIYPGFAASEILYDANHKVVGIGTNDMGISKDGSKRENFQRGVELKGRITLLAEGCRGSLSEKIIRDYNLREKGNAQHQTYALGIKEVWEIDEGKHKPGFVLHTVGWPIDSKTYGGSFLYHMKDRQISIGLVLALNYRNPFLNPYEEFQKLKHHPAIKPILEGGTVLQYGARTLNEGGFQSIPYPVFPGGAIVGCSVGFLNVPKIKGTHTAMKSGMLAAEAVFHTLQEGSSMEAYWDNLKKSWVWEELYRARNYRPAFEYGMIPGLALSALEHYILKGRSPLTLKHGKPDHEATDVASVHSPIHYSKPDGLVSFDVPTSLYRSNTNHEHDQPAHLHLRDPTIPERVNLPKYAGPESRYCPARVYEYVINEQGQQKLQINAQNCLHCKACDIKDPKQNIEWTVPEGGGGPGYSIM
;
A
#
# COMPACT_ATOMS: atom_id res chain seq x y z
N MET A 1 -0.01 -7.57 20.03
CA MET A 1 0.04 -8.86 19.30
C MET A 1 1.42 -9.49 19.39
N GLY A 2 2.51 -8.80 19.00
CA GLY A 2 3.88 -9.33 19.10
C GLY A 2 4.22 -9.89 20.49
N THR A 3 4.02 -9.10 21.56
CA THR A 3 4.22 -9.55 22.95
C THR A 3 3.47 -10.84 23.30
N LYS A 4 2.23 -11.01 22.81
CA LYS A 4 1.45 -12.22 23.04
C LYS A 4 1.98 -13.43 22.25
N ALA A 5 2.59 -13.21 21.09
CA ALA A 5 3.24 -14.28 20.34
C ALA A 5 4.56 -14.70 21.00
N GLU A 6 5.36 -13.76 21.53
CA GLU A 6 6.58 -14.06 22.29
C GLU A 6 6.26 -14.84 23.58
N GLU A 7 5.20 -14.46 24.30
CA GLU A 7 4.69 -15.23 25.46
C GLU A 7 4.34 -16.69 25.09
N LEU A 8 4.00 -16.96 23.82
CA LEU A 8 3.70 -18.30 23.29
C LEU A 8 4.94 -19.01 22.69
N GLY A 9 6.13 -18.42 22.82
CA GLY A 9 7.38 -18.98 22.32
C GLY A 9 7.69 -18.69 20.85
N VAL A 10 6.98 -17.74 20.22
CA VAL A 10 7.33 -17.27 18.86
C VAL A 10 8.58 -16.40 18.94
N GLU A 11 9.60 -16.75 18.17
CA GLU A 11 10.77 -15.90 17.98
C GLU A 11 10.43 -14.75 17.02
N ILE A 12 10.57 -13.51 17.49
CA ILE A 12 10.32 -12.30 16.70
C ILE A 12 11.64 -11.55 16.50
N TYR A 13 11.98 -11.31 15.24
CA TYR A 13 13.20 -10.61 14.84
C TYR A 13 12.85 -9.25 14.22
N PRO A 14 12.52 -8.21 15.03
CA PRO A 14 12.28 -6.87 14.50
C PRO A 14 13.57 -6.30 13.91
N GLY A 15 13.44 -5.47 12.88
CA GLY A 15 14.59 -4.84 12.22
C GLY A 15 15.32 -5.72 11.20
N PHE A 16 14.83 -6.93 10.91
CA PHE A 16 15.36 -7.79 9.84
C PHE A 16 14.38 -7.81 8.66
N ALA A 17 14.85 -7.42 7.47
CA ALA A 17 14.04 -7.44 6.27
C ALA A 17 14.36 -8.67 5.42
N ALA A 18 13.34 -9.46 5.07
CA ALA A 18 13.48 -10.53 4.09
C ALA A 18 13.68 -9.89 2.70
N SER A 19 14.84 -10.14 2.07
CA SER A 19 15.22 -9.56 0.78
C SER A 19 15.18 -10.57 -0.36
N GLU A 20 15.23 -11.86 -0.06
CA GLU A 20 15.19 -12.92 -1.06
C GLU A 20 14.44 -14.17 -0.62
N ILE A 21 14.01 -14.97 -1.60
CA ILE A 21 13.42 -16.29 -1.38
C ILE A 21 14.47 -17.35 -1.66
N LEU A 22 14.59 -18.32 -0.76
CA LEU A 22 15.48 -19.46 -0.91
C LEU A 22 14.70 -20.63 -1.53
N TYR A 23 15.29 -21.27 -2.54
CA TYR A 23 14.72 -22.42 -3.23
C TYR A 23 15.63 -23.64 -3.12
N ASP A 24 15.04 -24.84 -3.13
CA ASP A 24 15.77 -26.08 -3.36
C ASP A 24 15.95 -26.37 -4.86
N ALA A 25 16.60 -27.50 -5.18
CA ALA A 25 16.84 -27.94 -6.55
C ALA A 25 15.55 -28.25 -7.35
N ASN A 26 14.41 -28.42 -6.68
CA ASN A 26 13.11 -28.68 -7.31
C ASN A 26 12.26 -27.41 -7.41
N HIS A 27 12.86 -26.23 -7.21
CA HIS A 27 12.14 -24.95 -7.14
C HIS A 27 11.05 -24.93 -6.07
N LYS A 28 11.24 -25.62 -4.95
CA LYS A 28 10.39 -25.48 -3.75
C LYS A 28 10.98 -24.42 -2.84
N VAL A 29 10.14 -23.56 -2.28
CA VAL A 29 10.57 -22.57 -1.29
C VAL A 29 11.00 -23.28 0.00
N VAL A 30 12.19 -22.95 0.49
CA VAL A 30 12.78 -23.52 1.71
C VAL A 30 13.10 -22.48 2.78
N GLY A 31 12.81 -21.20 2.52
CA GLY A 31 13.07 -20.12 3.47
C GLY A 31 13.20 -18.76 2.81
N ILE A 32 13.78 -17.84 3.57
CA ILE A 32 14.12 -16.48 3.13
C ILE A 32 15.57 -16.14 3.49
N GLY A 33 16.16 -15.22 2.75
CA GLY A 33 17.40 -14.54 3.12
C GLY A 33 17.08 -13.12 3.59
N THR A 34 17.73 -12.66 4.66
CA THR A 34 17.66 -11.25 5.06
C THR A 34 18.62 -10.39 4.24
N ASN A 35 18.40 -9.08 4.21
CA ASN A 35 19.31 -8.16 3.54
C ASN A 35 20.71 -8.16 4.17
N ASP A 36 21.74 -7.93 3.35
CA ASP A 36 23.06 -7.52 3.82
C ASP A 36 22.99 -6.14 4.49
N MET A 37 23.91 -5.86 5.41
CA MET A 37 24.09 -4.55 6.04
C MET A 37 25.52 -4.06 5.81
N GLY A 38 25.74 -2.74 5.86
CA GLY A 38 27.06 -2.16 5.68
C GLY A 38 27.49 -2.12 4.21
N ILE A 39 26.55 -1.91 3.28
CA ILE A 39 26.87 -1.64 1.86
C ILE A 39 26.73 -0.14 1.62
N SER A 40 27.76 0.49 1.05
CA SER A 40 27.77 1.91 0.71
C SER A 40 26.90 2.21 -0.50
N LYS A 41 26.57 3.49 -0.73
CA LYS A 41 25.74 3.92 -1.88
C LYS A 41 26.32 3.55 -3.26
N ASP A 42 27.64 3.42 -3.37
CA ASP A 42 28.34 2.98 -4.58
C ASP A 42 28.41 1.45 -4.75
N GLY A 43 27.88 0.68 -3.78
CA GLY A 43 27.90 -0.78 -3.76
C GLY A 43 29.14 -1.40 -3.11
N SER A 44 30.09 -0.58 -2.63
CA SER A 44 31.25 -1.09 -1.89
C SER A 44 30.85 -1.58 -0.48
N LYS A 45 31.62 -2.52 0.06
CA LYS A 45 31.42 -3.04 1.42
C LYS A 45 32.13 -2.13 2.42
N ARG A 46 31.40 -1.66 3.43
CA ARG A 46 31.92 -0.87 4.55
C ARG A 46 32.63 -1.79 5.55
N GLU A 47 33.36 -1.19 6.49
CA GLU A 47 34.06 -1.93 7.56
C GLU A 47 33.09 -2.73 8.44
N ASN A 48 31.86 -2.25 8.60
CA ASN A 48 30.79 -2.91 9.33
C ASN A 48 29.92 -3.85 8.47
N PHE A 49 30.39 -4.26 7.29
CA PHE A 49 29.63 -5.16 6.40
C PHE A 49 29.28 -6.47 7.10
N GLN A 50 28.00 -6.82 7.04
CA GLN A 50 27.46 -8.07 7.55
C GLN A 50 26.60 -8.71 6.47
N ARG A 51 26.85 -10.00 6.21
CA ARG A 51 25.97 -10.77 5.32
C ARG A 51 24.63 -11.02 5.99
N GLY A 52 23.59 -11.01 5.18
CA GLY A 52 22.28 -11.48 5.57
C GLY A 52 22.28 -12.92 6.06
N VAL A 53 21.24 -13.27 6.82
CA VAL A 53 21.06 -14.58 7.41
C VAL A 53 20.04 -15.36 6.58
N GLU A 54 20.34 -16.63 6.31
CA GLU A 54 19.38 -17.57 5.74
C GLU A 54 18.50 -18.14 6.86
N LEU A 55 17.19 -17.89 6.79
CA LEU A 55 16.19 -18.51 7.67
C LEU A 55 15.47 -19.60 6.90
N LYS A 56 15.84 -20.86 7.18
CA LYS A 56 15.24 -22.03 6.53
C LYS A 56 14.11 -22.61 7.37
N GLY A 57 13.01 -22.93 6.71
CA GLY A 57 11.83 -23.50 7.33
C GLY A 57 11.18 -24.54 6.43
N ARG A 58 10.45 -25.49 7.04
CA ARG A 58 9.68 -26.49 6.29
C ARG A 58 8.55 -25.84 5.47
N ILE A 59 7.97 -24.77 6.01
CA ILE A 59 6.92 -23.96 5.39
C ILE A 59 7.22 -22.47 5.64
N THR A 60 7.12 -21.65 4.60
CA THR A 60 7.30 -20.19 4.67
C THR A 60 5.96 -19.49 4.41
N LEU A 61 5.51 -18.64 5.35
CA LEU A 61 4.33 -17.80 5.17
C LEU A 61 4.74 -16.36 4.84
N LEU A 62 4.28 -15.83 3.71
CA LEU A 62 4.54 -14.45 3.30
C LEU A 62 3.38 -13.54 3.71
N ALA A 63 3.69 -12.54 4.54
CA ALA A 63 2.72 -11.63 5.15
C ALA A 63 3.15 -10.15 5.07
N GLU A 64 3.83 -9.75 4.00
CA GLU A 64 4.40 -8.40 3.80
C GLU A 64 3.35 -7.26 3.73
N GLY A 65 2.06 -7.61 3.64
CA GLY A 65 0.97 -6.68 3.43
C GLY A 65 0.83 -6.25 1.97
N CYS A 66 0.15 -5.12 1.74
CA CYS A 66 -0.16 -4.60 0.42
C CYS A 66 1.10 -4.38 -0.42
N ARG A 67 1.13 -4.98 -1.62
CA ARG A 67 2.25 -4.93 -2.58
C ARG A 67 3.58 -5.38 -1.94
N GLY A 68 3.57 -6.56 -1.32
CA GLY A 68 4.76 -7.23 -0.82
C GLY A 68 5.72 -7.58 -1.95
N SER A 69 7.00 -7.27 -1.81
CA SER A 69 7.95 -7.41 -2.93
C SER A 69 8.29 -8.87 -3.20
N LEU A 70 8.45 -9.67 -2.13
CA LEU A 70 8.65 -11.11 -2.27
C LEU A 70 7.34 -11.82 -2.65
N SER A 71 6.20 -11.37 -2.13
CA SER A 71 4.88 -11.89 -2.45
C SER A 71 4.55 -11.70 -3.92
N GLU A 72 4.78 -10.51 -4.50
CA GLU A 72 4.59 -10.27 -5.93
C GLU A 72 5.53 -11.12 -6.80
N LYS A 73 6.78 -11.30 -6.37
CA LYS A 73 7.72 -12.23 -7.01
C LYS A 73 7.17 -13.65 -7.04
N ILE A 74 6.71 -14.18 -5.90
CA ILE A 74 6.12 -15.52 -5.79
C ILE A 74 4.84 -15.65 -6.61
N ILE A 75 3.97 -14.63 -6.59
CA ILE A 75 2.73 -14.62 -7.37
C ILE A 75 3.04 -14.77 -8.87
N ARG A 76 4.06 -14.06 -9.36
CA ARG A 76 4.51 -14.15 -10.74
C ARG A 76 5.18 -15.49 -11.02
N ASP A 77 6.21 -15.86 -10.26
CA ASP A 77 7.08 -16.99 -10.55
C ASP A 77 6.32 -18.34 -10.52
N TYR A 78 5.25 -18.46 -9.71
CA TYR A 78 4.38 -19.64 -9.67
C TYR A 78 3.04 -19.50 -10.43
N ASN A 79 2.84 -18.40 -11.18
CA ASN A 79 1.60 -18.10 -11.93
C ASN A 79 0.34 -18.21 -11.05
N LEU A 80 0.39 -17.61 -9.85
CA LEU A 80 -0.65 -17.76 -8.83
C LEU A 80 -1.95 -17.03 -9.20
N ARG A 81 -1.87 -15.97 -10.01
CA ARG A 81 -3.06 -15.25 -10.51
C ARG A 81 -3.86 -16.13 -11.47
N GLU A 82 -3.18 -16.77 -12.41
CA GLU A 82 -3.75 -17.68 -13.40
C GLU A 82 -4.38 -18.90 -12.71
N LYS A 83 -3.65 -19.51 -11.75
CA LYS A 83 -4.17 -20.62 -10.93
C LYS A 83 -5.43 -20.24 -10.14
N GLY A 84 -5.52 -19.00 -9.69
CA GLY A 84 -6.69 -18.46 -8.98
C GLY A 84 -7.81 -17.97 -9.89
N ASN A 85 -7.59 -17.92 -11.22
CA ASN A 85 -8.43 -17.19 -12.17
C ASN A 85 -8.68 -15.73 -11.74
N ALA A 86 -7.64 -15.08 -11.24
CA ALA A 86 -7.68 -13.73 -10.68
C ALA A 86 -7.35 -12.67 -11.74
N GLN A 87 -8.02 -11.53 -11.64
CA GLN A 87 -7.63 -10.32 -12.35
C GLN A 87 -6.39 -9.68 -11.69
N HIS A 88 -5.81 -8.68 -12.35
CA HIS A 88 -4.80 -7.84 -11.70
C HIS A 88 -5.38 -7.21 -10.42
N GLN A 89 -4.51 -6.96 -9.45
CA GLN A 89 -4.87 -6.20 -8.27
C GLN A 89 -4.95 -4.72 -8.62
N THR A 90 -5.93 -4.02 -8.05
CA THR A 90 -6.01 -2.56 -8.07
C THR A 90 -5.72 -2.04 -6.67
N TYR A 91 -5.29 -0.79 -6.57
CA TYR A 91 -4.78 -0.23 -5.33
C TYR A 91 -5.22 1.22 -5.15
N ALA A 92 -5.17 1.67 -3.91
CA ALA A 92 -5.22 3.09 -3.56
C ALA A 92 -4.05 3.48 -2.67
N LEU A 93 -3.74 4.77 -2.64
CA LEU A 93 -2.84 5.37 -1.67
C LEU A 93 -3.66 6.01 -0.55
N GLY A 94 -3.46 5.53 0.67
CA GLY A 94 -3.93 6.19 1.88
C GLY A 94 -2.85 7.09 2.46
N ILE A 95 -3.21 8.34 2.75
CA ILE A 95 -2.40 9.30 3.50
C ILE A 95 -3.14 9.61 4.79
N LYS A 96 -2.44 9.58 5.92
CA LYS A 96 -3.00 9.72 7.25
C LYS A 96 -2.17 10.69 8.10
N GLU A 97 -2.87 11.49 8.90
CA GLU A 97 -2.33 12.22 10.03
C GLU A 97 -3.08 11.83 11.31
N VAL A 98 -2.37 11.83 12.43
CA VAL A 98 -2.96 11.80 13.77
C VAL A 98 -2.81 13.17 14.38
N TRP A 99 -3.91 13.73 14.85
CA TRP A 99 -3.96 15.06 15.46
C TRP A 99 -4.39 14.95 16.91
N GLU A 100 -3.84 15.78 17.78
CA GLU A 100 -4.46 16.13 19.06
C GLU A 100 -5.29 17.41 18.86
N ILE A 101 -6.53 17.40 19.34
CA ILE A 101 -7.45 18.54 19.18
C ILE A 101 -7.95 19.05 20.54
N ASP A 102 -8.57 20.23 20.51
CA ASP A 102 -9.24 20.79 21.68
C ASP A 102 -10.33 19.84 22.22
N GLU A 103 -10.45 19.77 23.54
CA GLU A 103 -11.38 18.87 24.22
C GLU A 103 -12.84 19.15 23.84
N GLY A 104 -13.22 20.42 23.68
CA GLY A 104 -14.58 20.82 23.30
C GLY A 104 -14.97 20.40 21.88
N LYS A 105 -13.99 20.09 21.03
CA LYS A 105 -14.19 19.60 19.65
C LYS A 105 -14.18 18.07 19.56
N HIS A 106 -13.71 17.39 20.60
CA HIS A 106 -13.49 15.96 20.61
C HIS A 106 -14.76 15.17 20.97
N LYS A 107 -15.14 14.19 20.13
CA LYS A 107 -16.30 13.31 20.31
C LYS A 107 -15.87 11.84 20.25
N PRO A 108 -15.41 11.24 21.36
CA PRO A 108 -14.88 9.87 21.38
C PRO A 108 -15.82 8.86 20.69
N GLY A 109 -15.26 8.01 19.82
CA GLY A 109 -16.01 6.99 19.08
C GLY A 109 -16.77 7.50 17.84
N PHE A 110 -16.75 8.80 17.56
CA PHE A 110 -17.31 9.34 16.32
C PHE A 110 -16.49 8.90 15.10
N VAL A 111 -17.20 8.50 14.05
CA VAL A 111 -16.65 8.02 12.78
C VAL A 111 -17.29 8.82 11.65
N LEU A 112 -16.47 9.45 10.82
CA LEU A 112 -16.89 10.18 9.63
C LEU A 112 -16.16 9.63 8.40
N HIS A 113 -16.93 9.41 7.33
CA HIS A 113 -16.43 9.15 5.98
C HIS A 113 -17.04 10.18 5.03
N THR A 114 -16.24 10.67 4.08
CA THR A 114 -16.74 11.58 3.05
C THR A 114 -16.28 11.13 1.66
N VAL A 115 -17.07 11.46 0.64
CA VAL A 115 -16.75 11.32 -0.78
C VAL A 115 -17.03 12.64 -1.49
N GLY A 116 -16.42 12.86 -2.65
CA GLY A 116 -16.50 14.11 -3.39
C GLY A 116 -15.31 15.03 -3.11
N TRP A 117 -15.57 16.33 -2.93
CA TRP A 117 -14.52 17.35 -2.83
C TRP A 117 -13.47 16.98 -1.77
N PRO A 118 -12.16 17.14 -2.06
CA PRO A 118 -11.58 17.84 -3.21
C PRO A 118 -11.38 16.98 -4.47
N ILE A 119 -11.75 15.70 -4.40
CA ILE A 119 -11.61 14.73 -5.48
C ILE A 119 -12.66 15.00 -6.55
N ASP A 120 -12.27 14.89 -7.83
CA ASP A 120 -13.20 15.00 -8.94
C ASP A 120 -14.15 13.78 -9.05
N SER A 121 -15.19 13.88 -9.87
CA SER A 121 -16.19 12.81 -10.02
C SER A 121 -15.70 11.58 -10.82
N LYS A 122 -14.49 11.63 -11.39
CA LYS A 122 -13.90 10.56 -12.21
C LYS A 122 -12.86 9.75 -11.45
N THR A 123 -12.35 10.29 -10.35
CA THR A 123 -11.33 9.70 -9.51
C THR A 123 -11.98 9.04 -8.30
N TYR A 124 -11.71 7.75 -8.09
CA TYR A 124 -12.20 7.06 -6.91
C TYR A 124 -11.37 7.44 -5.68
N GLY A 125 -12.06 7.77 -4.60
CA GLY A 125 -11.43 8.07 -3.32
C GLY A 125 -12.41 8.67 -2.32
N GLY A 126 -11.90 8.94 -1.13
CA GLY A 126 -12.69 9.49 -0.04
C GLY A 126 -11.85 9.70 1.21
N SER A 127 -12.42 10.40 2.18
CA SER A 127 -11.76 10.66 3.45
C SER A 127 -12.31 9.81 4.59
N PHE A 128 -11.51 9.68 5.63
CA PHE A 128 -11.95 9.20 6.92
C PHE A 128 -11.48 10.15 8.04
N LEU A 129 -12.28 10.25 9.09
CA LEU A 129 -11.93 10.94 10.34
C LEU A 129 -12.53 10.16 11.51
N TYR A 130 -11.67 9.64 12.38
CA TYR A 130 -12.07 8.85 13.55
C TYR A 130 -11.59 9.50 14.83
N HIS A 131 -12.50 9.71 15.79
CA HIS A 131 -12.13 10.17 17.12
C HIS A 131 -11.67 9.00 17.98
N MET A 132 -10.42 9.06 18.42
CA MET A 132 -9.74 8.05 19.22
C MET A 132 -9.81 8.45 20.70
N LYS A 133 -9.02 7.78 21.54
CA LYS A 133 -8.81 8.19 22.93
C LYS A 133 -7.89 9.42 23.00
N ASP A 134 -7.74 9.99 24.19
CA ASP A 134 -6.71 11.00 24.49
C ASP A 134 -6.82 12.28 23.63
N ARG A 135 -8.05 12.69 23.27
CA ARG A 135 -8.34 13.83 22.38
C ARG A 135 -7.70 13.72 21.00
N GLN A 136 -7.37 12.51 20.57
CA GLN A 136 -6.75 12.29 19.28
C GLN A 136 -7.79 12.02 18.20
N ILE A 137 -7.52 12.49 16.99
CA ILE A 137 -8.26 12.08 15.80
C ILE A 137 -7.31 11.49 14.77
N SER A 138 -7.77 10.45 14.10
CA SER A 138 -7.10 9.87 12.94
C SER A 138 -7.84 10.33 11.70
N ILE A 139 -7.23 11.21 10.90
CA ILE A 139 -7.80 11.73 9.66
C ILE A 139 -6.94 11.30 8.47
N GLY A 140 -7.56 10.99 7.34
CA GLY A 140 -6.84 10.66 6.13
C GLY A 140 -7.67 10.74 4.87
N LEU A 141 -6.97 10.67 3.74
CA LEU A 141 -7.53 10.61 2.40
C LEU A 141 -7.02 9.35 1.70
N VAL A 142 -7.94 8.65 1.04
CA VAL A 142 -7.66 7.50 0.18
C VAL A 142 -7.95 7.89 -1.26
N LEU A 143 -7.00 7.64 -2.16
CA LEU A 143 -7.11 7.90 -3.59
C LEU A 143 -6.70 6.67 -4.39
N ALA A 144 -7.58 6.19 -5.25
CA ALA A 144 -7.28 5.06 -6.14
C ALA A 144 -6.14 5.41 -7.09
N LEU A 145 -5.17 4.50 -7.20
CA LEU A 145 -4.01 4.68 -8.06
C LEU A 145 -4.36 4.51 -9.55
N ASN A 146 -5.60 4.17 -9.92
CA ASN A 146 -6.06 4.26 -11.31
C ASN A 146 -6.48 5.68 -11.75
N TYR A 147 -6.21 6.74 -10.96
CA TYR A 147 -6.49 8.11 -11.38
C TYR A 147 -5.74 8.46 -12.68
N ARG A 148 -6.38 9.23 -13.57
CA ARG A 148 -5.88 9.43 -14.94
C ARG A 148 -4.99 10.65 -15.11
N ASN A 149 -5.28 11.73 -14.39
CA ASN A 149 -4.59 13.01 -14.53
C ASN A 149 -3.17 12.94 -13.92
N PRO A 150 -2.09 13.05 -14.71
CA PRO A 150 -0.72 12.97 -14.20
C PRO A 150 -0.29 14.15 -13.30
N PHE A 151 -1.07 15.23 -13.28
CA PHE A 151 -0.83 16.38 -12.42
C PHE A 151 -1.47 16.26 -11.03
N LEU A 152 -2.31 15.24 -10.80
CA LEU A 152 -2.91 15.00 -9.49
C LEU A 152 -1.84 14.62 -8.48
N ASN A 153 -1.85 15.29 -7.33
CA ASN A 153 -0.96 15.03 -6.21
C ASN A 153 -1.80 14.59 -5.00
N PRO A 154 -1.78 13.29 -4.63
CA PRO A 154 -2.58 12.78 -3.51
C PRO A 154 -2.28 13.46 -2.17
N TYR A 155 -1.03 13.88 -1.93
CA TYR A 155 -0.65 14.61 -0.73
C TYR A 155 -1.35 15.98 -0.69
N GLU A 156 -1.30 16.71 -1.80
CA GLU A 156 -1.92 18.04 -1.87
C GLU A 156 -3.45 17.97 -1.83
N GLU A 157 -4.07 16.93 -2.40
CA GLU A 157 -5.52 16.70 -2.23
C GLU A 157 -5.88 16.46 -0.76
N PHE A 158 -5.04 15.73 -0.01
CA PHE A 158 -5.25 15.54 1.42
C PHE A 158 -5.05 16.84 2.21
N GLN A 159 -4.03 17.64 1.90
CA GLN A 159 -3.84 18.94 2.53
C GLN A 159 -5.02 19.88 2.23
N LYS A 160 -5.56 19.85 1.00
CA LYS A 160 -6.73 20.62 0.58
C LYS A 160 -8.01 20.16 1.27
N LEU A 161 -8.24 18.85 1.45
CA LEU A 161 -9.39 18.30 2.17
C LEU A 161 -9.55 18.94 3.55
N LYS A 162 -8.44 19.16 4.28
CA LYS A 162 -8.45 19.72 5.64
C LYS A 162 -9.02 21.14 5.73
N HIS A 163 -9.09 21.86 4.60
CA HIS A 163 -9.73 23.18 4.50
C HIS A 163 -11.24 23.13 4.30
N HIS A 164 -11.84 21.95 4.13
CA HIS A 164 -13.29 21.83 3.99
C HIS A 164 -14.01 22.41 5.23
N PRO A 165 -15.09 23.20 5.08
CA PRO A 165 -15.79 23.84 6.22
C PRO A 165 -16.30 22.88 7.29
N ALA A 166 -16.53 21.60 6.96
CA ALA A 166 -16.91 20.57 7.91
C ALA A 166 -15.73 19.92 8.66
N ILE A 167 -14.50 20.11 8.20
CA ILE A 167 -13.28 19.50 8.77
C ILE A 167 -12.42 20.55 9.45
N LYS A 168 -12.18 21.69 8.80
CA LYS A 168 -11.30 22.76 9.28
C LYS A 168 -11.59 23.16 10.74
N PRO A 169 -12.84 23.40 11.16
CA PRO A 169 -13.12 23.80 12.54
C PRO A 169 -12.72 22.75 13.59
N ILE A 170 -12.68 21.47 13.23
CA ILE A 170 -12.24 20.38 14.12
C ILE A 170 -10.73 20.46 14.35
N LEU A 171 -9.96 20.80 13.30
CA LEU A 171 -8.50 20.81 13.30
C LEU A 171 -7.89 22.13 13.82
N GLU A 172 -8.61 23.24 13.70
CA GLU A 172 -8.13 24.56 14.11
C GLU A 172 -7.67 24.57 15.59
N GLY A 173 -6.44 25.01 15.83
CA GLY A 173 -5.82 24.99 17.16
C GLY A 173 -5.31 23.62 17.62
N GLY A 174 -5.50 22.57 16.81
CA GLY A 174 -4.94 21.25 17.06
C GLY A 174 -3.48 21.15 16.63
N THR A 175 -2.83 20.04 17.02
CA THR A 175 -1.43 19.73 16.69
C THR A 175 -1.34 18.37 16.00
N VAL A 176 -0.58 18.29 14.91
CA VAL A 176 -0.29 17.02 14.27
C VAL A 176 0.77 16.26 15.07
N LEU A 177 0.42 15.07 15.53
CA LEU A 177 1.30 14.19 16.29
C LEU A 177 2.11 13.26 15.39
N GLN A 178 1.50 12.72 14.33
CA GLN A 178 2.14 11.77 13.44
C GLN A 178 1.57 11.84 12.03
N TYR A 179 2.40 11.55 11.05
CA TYR A 179 2.04 11.50 9.63
C TYR A 179 2.51 10.18 9.02
N GLY A 180 1.80 9.66 8.03
CA GLY A 180 2.29 8.56 7.22
C GLY A 180 1.40 8.23 6.05
N ALA A 181 1.86 7.28 5.24
CA ALA A 181 1.15 6.83 4.05
C ALA A 181 1.39 5.36 3.78
N ARG A 182 0.37 4.68 3.24
CA ARG A 182 0.47 3.28 2.81
C ARG A 182 -0.52 3.03 1.68
N THR A 183 -0.13 2.20 0.72
CA THR A 183 -1.11 1.67 -0.24
C THR A 183 -1.97 0.57 0.39
N LEU A 184 -3.17 0.41 -0.17
CA LEU A 184 -4.12 -0.62 0.19
C LEU A 184 -4.69 -1.26 -1.08
N ASN A 185 -5.11 -2.52 -0.97
CA ASN A 185 -5.74 -3.25 -2.07
C ASN A 185 -7.18 -2.76 -2.30
N GLU A 186 -7.59 -2.64 -3.55
CA GLU A 186 -8.96 -2.30 -3.96
C GLU A 186 -9.56 -3.30 -4.96
N GLY A 187 -8.79 -4.27 -5.44
CA GLY A 187 -9.29 -5.24 -6.42
C GLY A 187 -10.27 -6.25 -5.84
N GLY A 188 -10.26 -6.42 -4.51
CA GLY A 188 -11.22 -7.25 -3.80
C GLY A 188 -11.29 -8.69 -4.31
N PHE A 189 -12.49 -9.25 -4.35
CA PHE A 189 -12.74 -10.66 -4.66
C PHE A 189 -12.16 -11.10 -6.01
N GLN A 190 -12.28 -10.27 -7.04
CA GLN A 190 -11.85 -10.59 -8.41
C GLN A 190 -10.33 -10.73 -8.55
N SER A 191 -9.58 -10.18 -7.60
CA SER A 191 -8.12 -10.09 -7.68
C SER A 191 -7.41 -11.01 -6.68
N ILE A 192 -8.12 -11.96 -6.07
CA ILE A 192 -7.55 -12.94 -5.12
C ILE A 192 -6.83 -14.05 -5.91
N PRO A 193 -5.48 -14.10 -5.92
CA PRO A 193 -4.75 -15.21 -6.53
C PRO A 193 -4.89 -16.50 -5.70
N TYR A 194 -4.47 -17.63 -6.28
CA TYR A 194 -4.27 -18.85 -5.52
C TYR A 194 -3.11 -18.66 -4.52
N PRO A 195 -3.31 -18.75 -3.20
CA PRO A 195 -2.32 -18.26 -2.24
C PRO A 195 -1.26 -19.29 -1.84
N VAL A 196 -1.38 -20.54 -2.28
CA VAL A 196 -0.49 -21.65 -1.90
C VAL A 196 0.55 -21.89 -2.99
N PHE A 197 1.78 -22.16 -2.59
CA PHE A 197 2.90 -22.51 -3.48
C PHE A 197 3.77 -23.60 -2.85
N PRO A 198 4.60 -24.32 -3.63
CA PRO A 198 5.49 -25.33 -3.08
C PRO A 198 6.38 -24.77 -1.97
N GLY A 199 6.16 -25.24 -0.73
CA GLY A 199 6.92 -24.80 0.45
C GLY A 199 6.32 -23.61 1.22
N GLY A 200 5.13 -23.13 0.87
CA GLY A 200 4.59 -21.96 1.55
C GLY A 200 3.19 -21.51 1.15
N ALA A 201 2.78 -20.39 1.74
CA ALA A 201 1.56 -19.68 1.36
C ALA A 201 1.70 -18.17 1.61
N ILE A 202 0.87 -17.39 0.92
CA ILE A 202 0.74 -15.94 1.09
C ILE A 202 -0.52 -15.66 1.93
N VAL A 203 -0.47 -14.70 2.86
CA VAL A 203 -1.61 -14.35 3.73
C VAL A 203 -1.90 -12.84 3.73
N GLY A 204 -3.07 -12.46 4.23
CA GLY A 204 -3.42 -11.06 4.47
C GLY A 204 -3.54 -10.19 3.22
N CYS A 205 -3.15 -8.91 3.35
CA CYS A 205 -3.19 -7.95 2.26
C CYS A 205 -2.15 -8.22 1.16
N SER A 206 -1.20 -9.14 1.37
CA SER A 206 -0.32 -9.63 0.30
C SER A 206 -1.10 -10.44 -0.74
N VAL A 207 -2.13 -11.19 -0.31
CA VAL A 207 -3.12 -11.79 -1.22
C VAL A 207 -4.15 -10.76 -1.67
N GLY A 208 -4.57 -9.88 -0.76
CA GLY A 208 -5.50 -8.78 -1.04
C GLY A 208 -6.90 -8.97 -0.49
N PHE A 209 -7.03 -9.52 0.72
CA PHE A 209 -8.33 -9.75 1.38
C PHE A 209 -9.01 -8.49 1.94
N LEU A 210 -8.91 -7.34 1.27
CA LEU A 210 -9.52 -6.09 1.74
C LEU A 210 -10.99 -5.98 1.29
N ASN A 211 -11.88 -5.68 2.23
CA ASN A 211 -13.26 -5.28 1.94
C ASN A 211 -13.31 -3.77 1.66
N VAL A 212 -13.35 -3.40 0.37
CA VAL A 212 -13.22 -2.03 -0.11
C VAL A 212 -14.33 -1.10 0.41
N PRO A 213 -15.63 -1.40 0.25
CA PRO A 213 -16.68 -0.48 0.70
C PRO A 213 -16.70 -0.29 2.23
N LYS A 214 -16.18 -1.25 3.00
CA LYS A 214 -16.02 -1.09 4.45
C LYS A 214 -14.72 -0.41 4.86
N ILE A 215 -13.75 -0.29 3.95
CA ILE A 215 -12.37 0.15 4.21
C ILE A 215 -11.75 -0.71 5.33
N LYS A 216 -11.94 -2.03 5.26
CA LYS A 216 -11.51 -2.99 6.29
C LYS A 216 -10.84 -4.21 5.68
N GLY A 217 -9.58 -4.42 6.01
CA GLY A 217 -8.82 -5.63 5.64
C GLY A 217 -8.15 -6.34 6.81
N THR A 218 -8.15 -5.74 8.01
CA THR A 218 -7.43 -6.29 9.17
C THR A 218 -8.06 -7.58 9.68
N HIS A 219 -9.39 -7.63 9.80
CA HIS A 219 -10.10 -8.80 10.34
C HIS A 219 -10.01 -10.00 9.38
N THR A 220 -10.13 -9.77 8.08
CA THR A 220 -9.95 -10.78 7.04
C THR A 220 -8.49 -11.23 6.95
N ALA A 221 -7.52 -10.32 7.09
CA ALA A 221 -6.11 -10.69 7.14
C ALA A 221 -5.79 -11.57 8.36
N MET A 222 -6.26 -11.21 9.55
CA MET A 222 -6.12 -12.03 10.75
C MET A 222 -6.73 -13.43 10.55
N LYS A 223 -7.96 -13.52 10.05
CA LYS A 223 -8.59 -14.83 9.81
C LYS A 223 -7.83 -15.65 8.76
N SER A 224 -7.32 -15.02 7.72
CA SER A 224 -6.49 -15.70 6.72
C SER A 224 -5.20 -16.27 7.33
N GLY A 225 -4.59 -15.57 8.28
CA GLY A 225 -3.43 -16.06 9.03
C GLY A 225 -3.78 -17.24 9.95
N MET A 226 -4.93 -17.19 10.63
CA MET A 226 -5.42 -18.31 11.44
C MET A 226 -5.64 -19.58 10.61
N LEU A 227 -6.33 -19.45 9.46
CA LEU A 227 -6.59 -20.58 8.57
C LEU A 227 -5.30 -21.15 7.95
N ALA A 228 -4.33 -20.28 7.63
CA ALA A 228 -3.03 -20.72 7.16
C ALA A 228 -2.28 -21.47 8.26
N ALA A 229 -2.27 -20.97 9.50
CA ALA A 229 -1.63 -21.63 10.63
C ALA A 229 -2.23 -23.02 10.92
N GLU A 230 -3.57 -23.15 10.87
CA GLU A 230 -4.27 -24.43 10.98
C GLU A 230 -3.80 -25.41 9.88
N ALA A 231 -3.76 -24.97 8.61
CA ALA A 231 -3.28 -25.79 7.51
C ALA A 231 -1.80 -26.19 7.66
N VAL A 232 -0.93 -25.25 8.05
CA VAL A 232 0.48 -25.53 8.34
C VAL A 232 0.63 -26.59 9.41
N PHE A 233 -0.12 -26.49 10.51
CA PHE A 233 -0.04 -27.44 11.61
C PHE A 233 -0.38 -28.87 11.15
N HIS A 234 -1.49 -29.04 10.41
CA HIS A 234 -1.86 -30.33 9.84
C HIS A 234 -0.83 -30.83 8.82
N THR A 235 -0.28 -29.96 7.97
CA THR A 235 0.81 -30.34 7.06
C THR A 235 2.04 -30.85 7.80
N LEU A 236 2.44 -30.21 8.90
CA LEU A 236 3.64 -30.58 9.64
C LEU A 236 3.47 -31.83 10.53
N GLN A 237 2.27 -32.08 11.03
CA GLN A 237 1.98 -33.22 11.93
C GLN A 237 1.50 -34.45 11.18
N GLU A 238 0.63 -34.28 10.19
CA GLU A 238 -0.09 -35.37 9.52
C GLU A 238 0.39 -35.60 8.08
N GLY A 239 1.23 -34.70 7.54
CA GLY A 239 1.63 -34.74 6.13
C GLY A 239 0.54 -34.28 5.15
N SER A 240 -0.53 -33.64 5.66
CA SER A 240 -1.63 -33.08 4.87
C SER A 240 -1.15 -31.99 3.91
N SER A 241 -1.87 -31.74 2.81
CA SER A 241 -1.48 -30.68 1.87
C SER A 241 -1.80 -29.27 2.37
N MET A 242 -0.95 -28.32 1.99
CA MET A 242 -1.18 -26.88 2.20
C MET A 242 -2.38 -26.35 1.40
N GLU A 243 -2.81 -27.06 0.35
CA GLU A 243 -4.03 -26.84 -0.43
C GLU A 243 -5.27 -26.67 0.47
N ALA A 244 -5.31 -27.35 1.63
CA ALA A 244 -6.39 -27.20 2.61
C ALA A 244 -6.60 -25.75 3.06
N TYR A 245 -5.56 -24.91 3.04
CA TYR A 245 -5.68 -23.48 3.31
C TYR A 245 -6.66 -22.80 2.34
N TRP A 246 -6.52 -23.07 1.04
CA TRP A 246 -7.37 -22.48 0.00
C TRP A 246 -8.83 -22.92 0.12
N ASP A 247 -9.04 -24.22 0.37
CA ASP A 247 -10.39 -24.76 0.53
C ASP A 247 -11.08 -24.20 1.79
N ASN A 248 -10.34 -24.12 2.90
CA ASN A 248 -10.86 -23.57 4.14
C ASN A 248 -11.13 -22.07 4.03
N LEU A 249 -10.28 -21.33 3.30
CA LEU A 249 -10.53 -19.92 3.00
C LEU A 249 -11.85 -19.74 2.24
N LYS A 250 -12.07 -20.52 1.18
CA LYS A 250 -13.31 -20.47 0.37
C LYS A 250 -14.58 -20.81 1.17
N LYS A 251 -14.46 -21.70 2.16
CA LYS A 251 -15.54 -22.08 3.06
C LYS A 251 -15.76 -21.09 4.21
N SER A 252 -14.82 -20.16 4.42
CA SER A 252 -14.88 -19.22 5.53
C SER A 252 -15.75 -18.01 5.23
N TRP A 253 -16.12 -17.28 6.29
CA TRP A 253 -16.83 -16.01 6.17
C TRP A 253 -16.03 -14.93 5.43
N VAL A 254 -14.70 -15.06 5.32
CA VAL A 254 -13.86 -14.12 4.54
C VAL A 254 -14.27 -14.15 3.07
N TRP A 255 -14.45 -15.35 2.51
CA TRP A 255 -14.83 -15.52 1.12
C TRP A 255 -16.22 -14.96 0.85
N GLU A 256 -17.18 -15.28 1.73
CA GLU A 256 -18.55 -14.76 1.64
C GLU A 256 -18.59 -13.23 1.74
N GLU A 257 -17.86 -12.65 2.69
CA GLU A 257 -17.81 -11.20 2.89
C GLU A 257 -17.27 -10.47 1.64
N LEU A 258 -16.15 -10.95 1.10
CA LEU A 258 -15.53 -10.35 -0.09
C LEU A 258 -16.41 -10.56 -1.33
N TYR A 259 -17.03 -11.73 -1.48
CA TYR A 259 -17.93 -12.02 -2.60
C TYR A 259 -19.15 -11.09 -2.59
N ARG A 260 -19.76 -10.83 -1.42
CA ARG A 260 -20.89 -9.89 -1.31
C ARG A 260 -20.51 -8.45 -1.65
N ALA A 261 -19.25 -8.08 -1.47
CA ALA A 261 -18.72 -6.73 -1.74
C ALA A 261 -18.10 -6.55 -3.14
N ARG A 262 -18.03 -7.61 -3.95
CA ARG A 262 -17.22 -7.67 -5.18
C ARG A 262 -17.53 -6.61 -6.24
N ASN A 263 -18.77 -6.14 -6.34
CA ASN A 263 -19.18 -5.22 -7.40
C ASN A 263 -19.06 -3.73 -7.03
N TYR A 264 -18.76 -3.39 -5.76
CA TYR A 264 -18.71 -2.00 -5.33
C TYR A 264 -17.58 -1.23 -6.02
N ARG A 265 -16.33 -1.69 -5.91
CA ARG A 265 -15.20 -0.96 -6.50
C ARG A 265 -15.23 -0.88 -8.04
N PRO A 266 -15.52 -1.96 -8.79
CA PRO A 266 -15.64 -1.88 -10.24
C PRO A 266 -16.75 -0.96 -10.72
N ALA A 267 -17.83 -0.80 -9.95
CA ALA A 267 -18.92 0.11 -10.32
C ALA A 267 -18.46 1.57 -10.47
N PHE A 268 -17.39 1.98 -9.77
CA PHE A 268 -16.84 3.32 -9.88
C PHE A 268 -15.95 3.53 -11.12
N GLU A 269 -15.69 2.49 -11.93
CA GLU A 269 -15.07 2.67 -13.27
C GLU A 269 -15.98 3.50 -14.20
N TYR A 270 -17.28 3.53 -13.93
CA TYR A 270 -18.28 4.34 -14.63
C TYR A 270 -18.40 5.78 -14.07
N GLY A 271 -17.59 6.14 -13.08
CA GLY A 271 -17.62 7.43 -12.39
C GLY A 271 -18.45 7.41 -11.10
N MET A 272 -18.38 8.50 -10.34
CA MET A 272 -18.94 8.60 -8.99
C MET A 272 -20.45 8.37 -8.94
N ILE A 273 -21.24 9.03 -9.80
CA ILE A 273 -22.71 8.94 -9.75
C ILE A 273 -23.21 7.53 -10.14
N PRO A 274 -22.80 6.94 -11.27
CA PRO A 274 -23.17 5.56 -11.59
C PRO A 274 -22.64 4.56 -10.55
N GLY A 275 -21.43 4.76 -10.04
CA GLY A 275 -20.84 3.92 -8.99
C GLY A 275 -21.66 3.90 -7.71
N LEU A 276 -22.14 5.07 -7.26
CA LEU A 276 -23.04 5.18 -6.11
C LEU A 276 -24.40 4.52 -6.37
N ALA A 277 -24.99 4.72 -7.55
CA ALA A 277 -26.27 4.11 -7.91
C ALA A 277 -26.20 2.57 -7.93
N LEU A 278 -25.14 2.02 -8.55
CA LEU A 278 -24.90 0.57 -8.57
C LEU A 278 -24.57 0.03 -7.17
N SER A 279 -23.80 0.77 -6.36
CA SER A 279 -23.54 0.40 -4.97
C SER A 279 -24.83 0.37 -4.13
N ALA A 280 -25.73 1.33 -4.33
CA ALA A 280 -27.04 1.35 -3.67
C ALA A 280 -27.91 0.17 -4.11
N LEU A 281 -27.92 -0.16 -5.41
CA LEU A 281 -28.61 -1.34 -5.94
C LEU A 281 -28.06 -2.64 -5.30
N GLU A 282 -26.74 -2.79 -5.24
CA GLU A 282 -26.08 -3.94 -4.62
C GLU A 282 -26.37 -4.03 -3.11
N HIS A 283 -26.46 -2.90 -2.42
CA HIS A 283 -26.71 -2.86 -0.99
C HIS A 283 -28.17 -3.15 -0.63
N TYR A 284 -29.10 -2.36 -1.18
CA TYR A 284 -30.49 -2.33 -0.73
C TYR A 284 -31.36 -3.40 -1.40
N ILE A 285 -31.06 -3.76 -2.66
CA ILE A 285 -31.91 -4.65 -3.45
C ILE A 285 -31.26 -6.02 -3.60
N LEU A 286 -30.08 -6.09 -4.22
CA LEU A 286 -29.44 -7.37 -4.55
C LEU A 286 -28.76 -8.03 -3.34
N LYS A 287 -28.39 -7.24 -2.32
CA LYS A 287 -27.71 -7.68 -1.09
C LYS A 287 -26.46 -8.52 -1.38
N GLY A 288 -25.69 -8.14 -2.42
CA GLY A 288 -24.50 -8.84 -2.89
C GLY A 288 -24.76 -10.15 -3.65
N ARG A 289 -26.03 -10.47 -3.97
CA ARG A 289 -26.44 -11.68 -4.72
C ARG A 289 -26.63 -11.42 -6.21
N SER A 290 -26.01 -10.36 -6.74
CA SER A 290 -26.01 -10.08 -8.18
C SER A 290 -25.60 -11.32 -8.98
N PRO A 291 -26.27 -11.64 -10.10
CA PRO A 291 -25.91 -12.79 -10.94
C PRO A 291 -24.60 -12.57 -11.70
N LEU A 292 -24.11 -11.33 -11.76
CA LEU A 292 -22.90 -10.95 -12.50
C LEU A 292 -21.81 -10.48 -11.54
N THR A 293 -20.56 -10.64 -11.97
CA THR A 293 -19.39 -10.06 -11.32
C THR A 293 -18.76 -9.07 -12.28
N LEU A 294 -18.74 -7.80 -11.90
CA LEU A 294 -18.11 -6.75 -12.67
C LEU A 294 -16.60 -6.97 -12.72
N LYS A 295 -15.96 -6.52 -13.81
CA LYS A 295 -14.51 -6.62 -14.01
C LYS A 295 -13.84 -5.29 -13.74
N HIS A 296 -12.57 -5.34 -13.38
CA HIS A 296 -11.73 -4.15 -13.27
C HIS A 296 -11.40 -3.61 -14.67
N GLY A 297 -11.05 -2.33 -14.72
CA GLY A 297 -10.60 -1.66 -15.93
C GLY A 297 -9.14 -2.03 -16.26
N LYS A 298 -8.33 -1.02 -16.52
CA LYS A 298 -6.88 -1.20 -16.73
C LYS A 298 -6.16 -1.32 -15.39
N PRO A 299 -4.99 -1.98 -15.33
CA PRO A 299 -4.08 -1.86 -14.20
C PRO A 299 -3.75 -0.39 -13.88
N ASP A 300 -3.53 -0.09 -12.60
CA ASP A 300 -3.35 1.29 -12.11
C ASP A 300 -2.24 2.08 -12.85
N HIS A 301 -1.14 1.41 -13.21
CA HIS A 301 -0.03 2.02 -13.94
C HIS A 301 -0.42 2.43 -15.37
N GLU A 302 -1.26 1.64 -16.04
CA GLU A 302 -1.72 1.91 -17.41
C GLU A 302 -2.85 2.94 -17.48
N ALA A 303 -3.41 3.33 -16.33
CA ALA A 303 -4.54 4.26 -16.27
C ALA A 303 -4.12 5.73 -16.43
N THR A 304 -2.83 6.05 -16.28
CA THR A 304 -2.31 7.42 -16.40
C THR A 304 -2.33 7.87 -17.85
N ASP A 305 -3.03 8.97 -18.13
CA ASP A 305 -3.05 9.58 -19.45
C ASP A 305 -1.79 10.42 -19.70
N VAL A 306 -1.52 10.74 -20.96
CA VAL A 306 -0.44 11.67 -21.32
C VAL A 306 -0.74 13.08 -20.80
N ALA A 307 0.31 13.82 -20.43
CA ALA A 307 0.15 15.15 -19.85
C ALA A 307 -0.52 16.16 -20.79
N SER A 308 -0.35 16.00 -22.11
CA SER A 308 -0.92 16.92 -23.11
C SER A 308 -2.45 16.95 -23.18
N VAL A 309 -3.15 15.96 -22.61
CA VAL A 309 -4.62 15.93 -22.57
C VAL A 309 -5.20 16.39 -21.23
N HIS A 310 -4.35 16.82 -20.30
CA HIS A 310 -4.75 17.32 -18.98
C HIS A 310 -4.20 18.72 -18.74
N SER A 311 -4.89 19.50 -17.91
CA SER A 311 -4.37 20.77 -17.43
C SER A 311 -3.64 20.58 -16.09
N PRO A 312 -2.51 21.28 -15.85
CA PRO A 312 -1.87 21.31 -14.55
C PRO A 312 -2.84 21.73 -13.44
N ILE A 313 -2.75 21.08 -12.27
CA ILE A 313 -3.54 21.43 -11.09
C ILE A 313 -2.72 22.39 -10.24
N HIS A 314 -3.29 23.56 -9.95
CA HIS A 314 -2.70 24.52 -9.03
C HIS A 314 -3.19 24.28 -7.61
N TYR A 315 -2.31 23.75 -6.76
CA TYR A 315 -2.55 23.60 -5.33
C TYR A 315 -2.15 24.88 -4.58
N SER A 316 -2.95 25.25 -3.57
CA SER A 316 -2.66 26.40 -2.72
C SER A 316 -1.47 26.09 -1.82
N LYS A 317 -0.68 27.11 -1.48
CA LYS A 317 0.41 26.94 -0.51
C LYS A 317 -0.16 26.52 0.85
N PRO A 318 0.55 25.67 1.61
CA PRO A 318 0.12 25.29 2.95
C PRO A 318 0.09 26.52 3.88
N ASP A 319 -0.86 26.55 4.81
CA ASP A 319 -1.01 27.67 5.76
C ASP A 319 -0.19 27.49 7.05
N GLY A 320 0.39 26.30 7.26
CA GLY A 320 1.15 25.96 8.46
C GLY A 320 0.27 25.74 9.70
N LEU A 321 -1.06 25.77 9.54
CA LEU A 321 -2.03 25.65 10.62
C LEU A 321 -2.83 24.35 10.48
N VAL A 322 -3.53 24.18 9.35
CA VAL A 322 -4.27 22.96 9.02
C VAL A 322 -3.67 22.22 7.83
N SER A 323 -2.90 22.90 6.97
CA SER A 323 -2.12 22.29 5.90
C SER A 323 -0.62 22.55 6.02
N PHE A 324 0.20 21.59 5.60
CA PHE A 324 1.65 21.59 5.77
C PHE A 324 2.37 21.16 4.49
N ASP A 325 3.62 21.60 4.32
CA ASP A 325 4.50 21.10 3.28
C ASP A 325 4.98 19.66 3.57
N VAL A 326 5.42 18.95 2.54
CA VAL A 326 5.86 17.55 2.64
C VAL A 326 7.02 17.36 3.63
N PRO A 327 8.11 18.16 3.62
CA PRO A 327 9.16 18.05 4.63
C PRO A 327 8.67 18.13 6.08
N THR A 328 7.78 19.08 6.40
CA THR A 328 7.18 19.19 7.74
C THR A 328 6.42 17.92 8.13
N SER A 329 5.67 17.33 7.18
CA SER A 329 4.95 16.07 7.40
C SER A 329 5.91 14.87 7.55
N LEU A 330 6.97 14.80 6.76
CA LEU A 330 7.98 13.72 6.85
C LEU A 330 8.71 13.71 8.17
N TYR A 331 9.01 14.89 8.73
CA TYR A 331 9.56 14.96 10.08
C TYR A 331 8.66 14.23 11.10
N ARG A 332 7.33 14.37 10.95
CA ARG A 332 6.33 13.73 11.82
C ARG A 332 6.11 12.24 11.54
N SER A 333 6.61 11.69 10.43
CA SER A 333 6.61 10.24 10.23
C SER A 333 7.76 9.54 10.94
N ASN A 334 8.75 10.31 11.42
CA ASN A 334 9.98 9.79 11.99
C ASN A 334 10.65 8.75 11.07
N THR A 335 10.57 8.97 9.75
CA THR A 335 11.17 8.04 8.78
C THR A 335 12.64 8.36 8.64
N ASN A 336 13.48 7.32 8.69
CA ASN A 336 14.90 7.49 8.48
C ASN A 336 15.52 6.21 7.90
N HIS A 337 16.62 6.37 7.18
CA HIS A 337 17.44 5.29 6.66
C HIS A 337 18.91 5.66 6.84
N GLU A 338 19.81 4.69 6.86
CA GLU A 338 21.24 4.97 6.64
C GLU A 338 21.39 5.71 5.30
N HIS A 339 22.10 6.84 5.30
CA HIS A 339 22.25 7.70 4.12
C HIS A 339 23.25 7.12 3.13
N ASP A 340 24.27 6.42 3.63
CA ASP A 340 25.27 5.73 2.81
C ASP A 340 24.88 4.28 2.58
N GLN A 341 23.72 4.06 1.96
CA GLN A 341 23.28 2.76 1.46
C GLN A 341 22.75 2.90 0.02
N PRO A 342 22.76 1.81 -0.78
CA PRO A 342 22.13 1.81 -2.09
C PRO A 342 20.65 2.17 -2.00
N ALA A 343 20.14 2.94 -2.98
CA ALA A 343 18.73 3.24 -3.04
C ALA A 343 17.92 1.95 -3.28
N HIS A 344 17.02 1.62 -2.36
CA HIS A 344 16.08 0.49 -2.46
C HIS A 344 14.93 0.74 -3.47
N LEU A 345 15.04 1.81 -4.26
CA LEU A 345 14.11 2.22 -5.30
C LEU A 345 14.85 2.12 -6.63
N HIS A 346 14.93 0.90 -7.15
CA HIS A 346 15.73 0.62 -8.33
C HIS A 346 14.96 1.00 -9.59
N LEU A 347 15.67 1.59 -10.55
CA LEU A 347 15.15 1.83 -11.89
C LEU A 347 15.64 0.69 -12.79
N ARG A 348 14.72 -0.06 -13.41
CA ARG A 348 15.06 -1.12 -14.37
C ARG A 348 15.81 -0.55 -15.59
N ASP A 349 15.36 0.60 -16.06
CA ASP A 349 16.03 1.45 -17.05
C ASP A 349 16.15 2.87 -16.47
N PRO A 350 17.37 3.34 -16.14
CA PRO A 350 17.59 4.65 -15.55
C PRO A 350 17.30 5.81 -16.50
N THR A 351 17.03 5.57 -17.79
CA THR A 351 16.73 6.61 -18.79
C THR A 351 15.24 6.89 -18.96
N ILE A 352 14.37 6.01 -18.47
CA ILE A 352 12.90 6.15 -18.58
C ILE A 352 12.37 7.44 -17.93
N PRO A 353 12.85 7.88 -16.75
CA PRO A 353 12.34 9.10 -16.14
C PRO A 353 12.47 10.33 -17.04
N GLU A 354 13.61 10.49 -17.72
CA GLU A 354 13.90 11.64 -18.59
C GLU A 354 13.38 11.44 -20.02
N ARG A 355 13.40 10.21 -20.55
CA ARG A 355 12.97 9.91 -21.93
C ARG A 355 11.46 9.76 -22.07
N VAL A 356 10.77 9.37 -20.99
CA VAL A 356 9.35 9.01 -21.04
C VAL A 356 8.55 9.72 -19.96
N ASN A 357 8.85 9.50 -18.67
CA ASN A 357 7.95 9.93 -17.59
C ASN A 357 7.80 11.45 -17.55
N LEU A 358 8.92 12.18 -17.58
CA LEU A 358 8.92 13.63 -17.61
C LEU A 358 8.28 14.20 -18.90
N PRO A 359 8.75 13.88 -20.12
CA PRO A 359 8.22 14.51 -21.33
C PRO A 359 6.78 14.09 -21.67
N LYS A 360 6.39 12.83 -21.41
CA LYS A 360 5.07 12.31 -21.82
C LYS A 360 4.01 12.42 -20.72
N TYR A 361 4.42 12.25 -19.46
CA TYR A 361 3.52 12.19 -18.30
C TYR A 361 3.79 13.32 -17.30
N ALA A 362 4.65 14.30 -17.62
CA ALA A 362 5.01 15.40 -16.71
C ALA A 362 5.60 14.94 -15.35
N GLY A 363 6.28 13.78 -15.32
CA GLY A 363 7.02 13.28 -14.16
C GLY A 363 6.13 12.96 -12.96
N PRO A 364 5.14 12.06 -13.08
CA PRO A 364 4.16 11.76 -12.03
C PRO A 364 4.78 11.24 -10.73
N GLU A 365 5.99 10.67 -10.78
CA GLU A 365 6.77 10.22 -9.62
C GLU A 365 7.03 11.32 -8.59
N SER A 366 7.13 12.56 -9.03
CA SER A 366 7.26 13.74 -8.16
C SER A 366 5.96 14.12 -7.43
N ARG A 367 4.81 13.51 -7.79
CA ARG A 367 3.49 13.86 -7.25
C ARG A 367 2.79 12.71 -6.53
N TYR A 368 2.81 11.50 -7.08
CA TYR A 368 2.19 10.36 -6.39
C TYR A 368 2.95 9.94 -5.13
N CYS A 369 4.23 10.34 -5.01
CA CYS A 369 5.05 10.01 -3.87
C CYS A 369 4.67 10.91 -2.69
N PRO A 370 4.11 10.37 -1.59
CA PRO A 370 3.70 11.15 -0.42
C PRO A 370 4.90 11.63 0.43
N ALA A 371 6.12 11.44 -0.07
CA ALA A 371 7.36 11.61 0.67
C ALA A 371 8.45 12.34 -0.13
N ARG A 372 8.11 12.88 -1.31
CA ARG A 372 9.05 13.64 -2.15
C ARG A 372 10.40 12.91 -2.34
N VAL A 373 10.33 11.59 -2.55
CA VAL A 373 11.53 10.78 -2.81
C VAL A 373 12.07 11.07 -4.20
N TYR A 374 11.19 11.40 -5.15
CA TYR A 374 11.53 11.63 -6.55
C TYR A 374 11.44 13.11 -6.86
N GLU A 375 12.55 13.70 -7.29
CA GLU A 375 12.63 15.12 -7.65
C GLU A 375 13.38 15.31 -8.95
N TYR A 376 12.87 16.14 -9.85
CA TYR A 376 13.61 16.52 -11.05
C TYR A 376 14.44 17.77 -10.78
N VAL A 377 15.76 17.61 -10.74
CA VAL A 377 16.73 18.68 -10.51
C VAL A 377 17.45 19.04 -11.81
N ILE A 378 17.87 20.29 -11.95
CA ILE A 378 18.66 20.72 -13.11
C ILE A 378 20.11 20.27 -12.89
N ASN A 379 20.65 19.48 -13.82
CA ASN A 379 22.05 19.07 -13.79
C ASN A 379 22.99 20.19 -14.30
N GLU A 380 24.30 19.96 -14.23
CA GLU A 380 25.33 20.91 -14.70
C GLU A 380 25.19 21.28 -16.20
N GLN A 381 24.50 20.44 -16.98
CA GLN A 381 24.24 20.63 -18.42
C GLN A 381 22.91 21.35 -18.68
N GLY A 382 22.21 21.82 -17.64
CA GLY A 382 20.91 22.50 -17.77
C GLY A 382 19.72 21.58 -18.02
N GLN A 383 19.89 20.26 -17.97
CA GLN A 383 18.85 19.27 -18.23
C GLN A 383 18.19 18.82 -16.91
N GLN A 384 16.88 18.58 -16.94
CA GLN A 384 16.17 17.99 -15.80
C GLN A 384 16.54 16.51 -15.67
N LYS A 385 17.03 16.12 -14.51
CA LYS A 385 17.41 14.74 -14.16
C LYS A 385 16.70 14.31 -12.88
N LEU A 386 16.28 13.05 -12.83
CA LEU A 386 15.66 12.49 -11.64
C LEU A 386 16.71 12.29 -10.53
N GLN A 387 16.44 12.87 -9.37
CA GLN A 387 17.13 12.61 -8.10
C GLN A 387 16.21 11.75 -7.21
N ILE A 388 16.79 10.69 -6.65
CA ILE A 388 16.11 9.78 -5.71
C ILE A 388 16.65 10.00 -4.30
N ASN A 389 15.82 10.59 -3.44
CA ASN A 389 16.04 10.81 -2.01
C ASN A 389 15.50 9.62 -1.21
N ALA A 390 16.13 8.44 -1.36
CA ALA A 390 15.64 7.18 -0.82
C ALA A 390 15.43 7.19 0.71
N GLN A 391 16.19 8.01 1.43
CA GLN A 391 16.10 8.17 2.88
C GLN A 391 14.73 8.68 3.37
N ASN A 392 13.98 9.37 2.50
CA ASN A 392 12.64 9.87 2.84
C ASN A 392 11.53 8.82 2.70
N CYS A 393 11.83 7.62 2.17
CA CYS A 393 10.81 6.67 1.77
C CYS A 393 9.91 6.24 2.94
N LEU A 394 8.59 6.24 2.75
CA LEU A 394 7.62 5.77 3.74
C LEU A 394 7.25 4.30 3.59
N HIS A 395 7.90 3.59 2.66
CA HIS A 395 7.60 2.20 2.29
C HIS A 395 6.14 2.02 1.84
N CYS A 396 5.52 3.08 1.31
CA CYS A 396 4.12 3.07 0.94
C CYS A 396 3.80 2.17 -0.25
N LYS A 397 4.81 1.85 -1.10
CA LYS A 397 4.73 1.07 -2.36
C LYS A 397 3.98 1.74 -3.52
N ALA A 398 3.56 3.00 -3.39
CA ALA A 398 2.81 3.69 -4.45
C ALA A 398 3.60 3.83 -5.76
N CYS A 399 4.91 4.07 -5.69
CA CYS A 399 5.77 4.21 -6.86
C CYS A 399 5.86 2.94 -7.71
N ASP A 400 6.01 1.78 -7.05
CA ASP A 400 6.02 0.47 -7.68
C ASP A 400 4.68 0.15 -8.36
N ILE A 401 3.57 0.67 -7.83
CA ILE A 401 2.22 0.47 -8.39
C ILE A 401 1.89 1.44 -9.53
N LYS A 402 2.22 2.73 -9.36
CA LYS A 402 1.67 3.83 -10.19
C LYS A 402 2.56 4.25 -11.35
N ASP A 403 3.85 3.91 -11.33
CA ASP A 403 4.76 4.26 -12.42
C ASP A 403 4.22 3.74 -13.78
N PRO A 404 3.89 4.62 -14.74
CA PRO A 404 3.27 4.24 -16.00
C PRO A 404 4.04 3.20 -16.82
N LYS A 405 5.34 3.05 -16.58
CA LYS A 405 6.21 2.07 -17.24
C LYS A 405 6.59 0.87 -16.39
N GLN A 406 6.14 0.81 -15.14
CA GLN A 406 6.58 -0.21 -14.17
C GLN A 406 8.12 -0.34 -14.16
N ASN A 407 8.81 0.80 -14.22
CA ASN A 407 10.26 0.92 -14.26
C ASN A 407 10.86 0.96 -12.84
N ILE A 408 10.14 1.55 -11.89
CA ILE A 408 10.51 1.54 -10.48
C ILE A 408 10.21 0.18 -9.88
N GLU A 409 11.22 -0.40 -9.24
CA GLU A 409 11.12 -1.62 -8.45
C GLU A 409 11.48 -1.33 -7.00
N TRP A 410 10.51 -1.51 -6.10
CA TRP A 410 10.75 -1.35 -4.67
C TRP A 410 11.33 -2.64 -4.09
N THR A 411 12.52 -2.54 -3.51
CA THR A 411 13.17 -3.58 -2.69
C THR A 411 13.24 -3.11 -1.25
N VAL A 412 13.58 -4.04 -0.34
CA VAL A 412 13.78 -3.66 1.07
C VAL A 412 15.11 -2.92 1.23
N PRO A 413 15.17 -1.80 1.96
CA PRO A 413 16.43 -1.20 2.40
C PRO A 413 17.09 -2.05 3.49
N GLU A 414 18.22 -1.57 4.01
CA GLU A 414 18.79 -2.11 5.24
C GLU A 414 17.72 -2.18 6.35
N GLY A 415 17.61 -3.35 6.98
CA GLY A 415 16.65 -3.61 8.05
C GLY A 415 16.71 -2.58 9.19
N GLY A 416 15.54 -2.16 9.67
CA GLY A 416 15.40 -1.09 10.66
C GLY A 416 15.24 0.31 10.08
N GLY A 417 15.52 0.52 8.77
CA GLY A 417 15.16 1.74 8.05
C GLY A 417 13.66 1.83 7.76
N GLY A 418 13.14 3.05 7.62
CA GLY A 418 11.74 3.33 7.29
C GLY A 418 11.00 4.13 8.36
N PRO A 419 9.65 4.13 8.31
CA PRO A 419 8.84 4.94 9.21
C PRO A 419 8.88 4.49 10.68
N GLY A 420 9.00 5.44 11.60
CA GLY A 420 8.88 5.24 13.04
C GLY A 420 7.46 5.48 13.56
N TYR A 421 6.45 4.80 12.98
CA TYR A 421 5.06 4.95 13.39
C TYR A 421 4.79 4.34 14.77
N SER A 422 4.07 5.08 15.63
CA SER A 422 3.76 4.68 17.02
C SER A 422 2.28 4.76 17.38
N ILE A 423 1.52 5.62 16.68
CA ILE A 423 0.09 5.90 16.91
C ILE A 423 -0.74 5.87 15.61
N MET A 424 -0.18 5.33 14.51
CA MET A 424 -0.82 5.23 13.18
C MET A 424 -1.82 4.08 13.03
#